data_AF-A0A7C0VCK9-F1
#
_entry.id   AF-A0A7C0VCK9-F1
#
_cell.length_a   1.000
_cell.length_b   1.000
_cell.length_c   1.000
_cell.angle_alpha   90.00
_cell.angle_beta   90.00
_cell.angle_gamma   90.00
#
_symmetry.space_group_name_H-M   'P 1'
#
loop_
_entity.id
_entity.type
_entity.pdbx_description
1 polymer ?
#
loop_
_entity_poly.entity_id
_entity_poly.type
_entity_poly.pdbx_seq_one_letter_code
_entity_poly.pdbx_strand_id
1 'polypeptide(L)'
;MLKCQYCGAEEPLPFKCPFCGGYFCVEHRLPENHECPELWKAWLPRRDMEPAVTREDIRARHEITRRIIQPESRVLWFTYREIGHLFAGILLVTAVGLS
;
A
#
# COMPACT_ATOMS: atom_id res chain seq x y z
N MET A 1 26.35 -26.63 -17.59
CA MET A 1 25.43 -26.96 -16.48
C MET A 1 26.12 -26.56 -15.19
N LEU A 2 25.40 -25.92 -14.28
CA LEU A 2 25.98 -25.48 -13.00
C LEU A 2 25.63 -26.51 -11.93
N LYS A 3 26.61 -26.88 -11.11
CA LYS A 3 26.44 -27.86 -10.04
C LYS A 3 26.06 -27.14 -8.75
N CYS A 4 25.13 -27.72 -8.00
CA CYS A 4 24.83 -27.27 -6.65
C CYS A 4 26.09 -27.42 -5.79
N GLN A 5 26.48 -26.35 -5.09
CA GLN A 5 27.67 -26.39 -4.23
C GLN A 5 27.50 -27.21 -2.95
N TYR A 6 26.27 -27.60 -2.60
CA TYR A 6 25.98 -28.42 -1.42
C TYR A 6 25.89 -29.91 -1.77
N CYS A 7 25.01 -30.30 -2.69
CA CYS A 7 24.80 -31.72 -3.05
C CYS A 7 25.45 -32.15 -4.38
N GLY A 8 26.02 -31.23 -5.16
CA GLY A 8 26.63 -31.55 -6.45
C GLY A 8 25.66 -31.81 -7.61
N ALA A 9 24.34 -31.73 -7.39
CA ALA A 9 23.34 -31.94 -8.42
C ALA A 9 23.50 -30.96 -9.59
N GLU A 10 23.39 -31.47 -10.82
CA GLU A 10 23.46 -30.67 -12.04
C GLU A 10 22.08 -30.07 -12.34
N GLU A 11 21.99 -28.75 -12.28
CA GLU A 11 20.76 -28.03 -12.57
C GLU A 11 20.94 -27.10 -13.77
N PRO A 12 19.96 -27.06 -14.69
CA PRO A 12 19.99 -26.12 -15.81
C PRO A 12 19.77 -24.67 -15.35
N LEU A 13 19.06 -24.47 -14.24
CA LEU A 13 18.70 -23.17 -13.67
C LEU A 13 19.05 -23.10 -12.18
N PRO A 14 20.29 -22.72 -11.83
CA PRO A 14 20.69 -22.64 -10.43
C PRO A 14 20.16 -21.37 -9.75
N PHE A 15 19.87 -21.49 -8.45
CA PHE A 15 19.47 -20.38 -7.60
C PHE A 15 20.71 -19.74 -6.95
N LYS A 16 20.84 -18.42 -7.06
CA LYS A 16 21.88 -17.66 -6.37
C LYS A 16 21.39 -17.22 -4.98
N CYS A 17 22.09 -17.61 -3.93
CA CYS A 17 21.79 -17.17 -2.56
C CYS A 17 22.14 -15.67 -2.41
N PRO A 18 21.23 -14.82 -1.89
CA PRO A 18 21.48 -13.37 -1.73
C PRO A 18 22.46 -13.04 -0.59
N PHE A 19 22.71 -14.01 0.31
CA PHE A 19 23.60 -13.83 1.45
C PHE A 19 25.02 -14.27 1.10
N CYS A 20 25.24 -15.57 0.86
CA CYS A 20 26.57 -16.12 0.56
C CYS A 20 26.99 -16.02 -0.92
N GLY A 21 26.07 -15.64 -1.83
CA GLY A 21 26.36 -15.50 -3.26
C GLY A 21 26.52 -16.81 -4.03
N GLY A 22 26.37 -17.97 -3.38
CA GLY A 22 26.55 -19.29 -3.98
C GLY A 22 25.38 -19.76 -4.84
N TYR A 23 25.64 -20.73 -5.72
CA TYR A 23 24.67 -21.40 -6.60
C TYR A 23 24.19 -22.75 -6.05
N PHE A 24 22.88 -22.95 -6.00
CA PHE A 24 22.23 -24.14 -5.43
C PHE A 24 21.06 -24.65 -6.29
N CYS A 25 20.68 -25.91 -6.11
CA CYS A 25 19.51 -26.52 -6.78
C CYS A 25 18.19 -26.10 -6.13
N VAL A 26 17.05 -26.51 -6.71
CA VAL A 26 15.70 -26.24 -6.16
C VAL A 26 15.55 -26.66 -4.70
N GLU A 27 16.17 -27.77 -4.30
CA GLU A 27 16.12 -28.30 -2.93
C GLU A 27 17.00 -27.50 -1.96
N HIS A 28 18.15 -27.00 -2.41
CA HIS A 28 19.12 -26.29 -1.58
C HIS A 28 19.05 -24.76 -1.72
N ARG A 29 17.99 -24.23 -2.34
CA ARG A 29 17.84 -22.79 -2.61
C ARG A 29 17.66 -21.94 -1.34
N LEU A 30 17.09 -22.51 -0.28
CA LEU A 30 16.89 -21.81 1.00
C LEU A 30 18.20 -21.76 1.79
N PRO A 31 18.49 -20.66 2.50
CA PRO A 31 19.69 -20.53 3.34
C PRO A 31 19.85 -21.64 4.38
N GLU A 32 18.74 -22.16 4.91
CA GLU A 32 18.72 -23.24 5.91
C GLU A 32 19.10 -24.59 5.29
N ASN A 33 18.71 -24.83 4.03
CA ASN A 33 18.91 -26.13 3.38
C ASN A 33 20.37 -26.36 2.92
N HIS A 34 21.18 -25.31 2.76
CA HIS A 34 22.59 -25.45 2.38
C HIS A 34 23.57 -25.00 3.46
N GLU A 35 23.10 -24.86 4.71
CA GLU A 35 23.90 -24.39 5.84
C GLU A 35 24.65 -23.08 5.51
N CYS A 36 23.90 -22.06 5.09
CA CYS A 36 24.47 -20.81 4.63
C CYS A 36 25.42 -20.19 5.68
N PRO A 37 26.68 -19.89 5.34
CA PRO A 37 27.63 -19.30 6.30
C PRO A 37 27.18 -17.92 6.80
N GLU A 38 26.38 -17.22 5.98
CA GLU A 38 25.82 -15.91 6.30
C GLU A 38 24.34 -15.97 6.69
N LEU A 39 23.88 -17.11 7.21
CA LEU A 39 22.50 -17.27 7.69
C LEU A 39 22.12 -16.20 8.73
N TRP A 40 23.07 -15.75 9.55
CA TRP A 40 22.87 -14.68 10.53
C TRP A 40 22.33 -13.38 9.92
N LYS A 41 22.66 -13.07 8.64
CA LYS A 41 22.13 -11.90 7.93
C LYS A 41 20.64 -12.01 7.62
N ALA A 42 20.11 -13.22 7.50
CA ALA A 42 18.68 -13.44 7.31
C ALA A 42 17.85 -13.07 8.56
N TRP A 43 18.49 -13.09 9.74
CA TRP A 43 17.88 -12.74 11.02
C TRP A 43 18.04 -11.27 11.40
N LEU A 44 18.85 -10.51 10.66
CA LEU A 44 18.97 -9.08 10.89
C LEU A 44 17.63 -8.40 10.53
N PRO A 45 17.12 -7.50 11.39
CA PRO A 45 16.02 -6.64 11.00
C PRO A 45 16.42 -5.88 9.74
N ARG A 46 15.59 -5.93 8.69
CA ARG A 46 15.80 -5.15 7.46
C ARG A 46 15.93 -3.67 7.82
N ARG A 47 17.16 -3.17 7.84
CA ARG A 47 17.47 -1.73 7.97
C ARG A 47 17.40 -1.01 6.61
N ASP A 48 17.09 -1.75 5.55
CA ASP A 48 16.95 -1.28 4.18
C ASP A 48 15.50 -0.95 3.83
N MET A 49 14.74 -0.36 4.75
CA MET A 49 13.65 0.56 4.41
C MET A 49 13.17 1.31 5.66
N GLU A 50 14.03 2.09 6.29
CA GLU A 50 13.50 3.35 6.82
C GLU A 50 13.42 4.26 5.60
N PRO A 51 12.25 4.45 4.97
CA PRO A 51 12.13 5.56 4.05
C PRO A 51 12.55 6.78 4.85
N ALA A 52 13.43 7.61 4.29
CA ALA A 52 13.83 8.89 4.86
C ALA A 52 12.60 9.83 4.86
N VAL A 53 11.60 9.48 5.64
CA VAL A 53 10.36 10.20 5.79
C VAL A 53 10.70 11.32 6.74
N THR A 54 10.87 12.51 6.16
CA THR A 54 11.14 13.69 6.95
C THR A 54 9.91 14.04 7.79
N ARG A 55 10.12 14.81 8.86
CA ARG A 55 9.00 15.36 9.64
C ARG A 55 8.09 16.25 8.78
N GLU A 56 8.63 16.81 7.70
CA GLU A 56 7.92 17.60 6.71
C GLU A 56 6.99 16.73 5.87
N ASP A 57 7.43 15.55 5.40
CA ASP A 57 6.58 14.57 4.68
C ASP A 57 5.39 14.10 5.52
N ILE A 58 5.60 13.81 6.81
CA ILE A 58 4.54 13.41 7.75
C ILE A 58 3.54 14.55 7.95
N ARG A 59 4.03 15.79 8.09
CA ARG A 59 3.18 16.97 8.27
C ARG A 59 2.33 17.21 7.02
N ALA A 60 2.92 17.17 5.83
CA ALA A 60 2.22 17.35 4.57
C ALA A 60 1.10 16.30 4.39
N ARG A 61 1.38 15.02 4.70
CA ARG A 61 0.37 13.96 4.63
C ARG A 61 -0.77 14.16 5.63
N HIS A 62 -0.48 14.64 6.84
CA HIS A 62 -1.51 14.99 7.84
C HIS A 62 -2.36 16.19 7.40
N GLU A 63 -1.76 17.21 6.79
CA GLU A 63 -2.50 18.36 6.27
C GLU A 63 -3.42 17.98 5.11
N ILE A 64 -2.93 17.16 4.17
CA ILE A 64 -3.72 16.64 3.06
C ILE A 64 -4.90 15.80 3.57
N THR A 65 -4.65 14.84 4.48
CA THR A 65 -5.73 14.00 5.03
C THR A 65 -6.76 14.81 5.81
N ARG A 66 -6.35 15.83 6.58
CA ARG A 66 -7.29 16.72 7.28
C ARG A 66 -8.19 17.48 6.30
N ARG A 67 -7.65 18.00 5.19
CA ARG A 67 -8.45 18.70 4.16
C ARG A 67 -9.45 17.78 3.46
N ILE A 68 -9.12 16.50 3.28
CA ILE A 68 -10.01 15.53 2.64
C ILE A 68 -11.14 15.10 3.59
N ILE A 69 -10.84 14.89 4.88
CA ILE A 69 -11.80 14.37 5.88
C ILE A 69 -12.71 15.48 6.42
N GLN A 70 -12.23 16.73 6.42
CA GLN A 70 -13.04 17.92 6.72
C GLN A 70 -13.30 18.69 5.43
N PRO A 71 -14.10 18.16 4.48
CA PRO A 71 -14.67 19.04 3.47
C PRO A 71 -15.50 20.05 4.27
N GLU A 72 -15.09 21.32 4.22
CA GLU A 72 -15.86 22.43 4.79
C GLU A 72 -17.30 22.20 4.37
N SER A 73 -18.16 21.92 5.36
CA SER A 73 -19.48 21.34 5.19
C SER A 73 -20.39 22.33 4.48
N ARG A 74 -20.23 22.46 3.17
CA ARG A 74 -21.10 23.24 2.28
C ARG A 74 -22.33 22.45 1.87
N VAL A 75 -22.86 21.63 2.79
CA VAL A 75 -24.13 20.91 2.61
C VAL A 75 -25.32 21.80 2.97
N LEU A 76 -25.09 22.99 3.55
CA LEU A 76 -26.13 23.92 4.00
C LEU A 76 -26.03 25.32 3.38
N TRP A 77 -25.66 25.42 2.11
CA TRP A 77 -25.67 26.68 1.37
C TRP A 77 -26.45 26.56 0.06
N PHE A 78 -27.61 25.88 0.08
CA PHE A 78 -28.58 26.04 -1.00
C PHE A 78 -28.81 27.53 -1.20
N THR A 79 -28.55 28.04 -2.41
CA THR A 79 -28.68 29.46 -2.67
C THR A 79 -30.15 29.84 -2.46
N TYR A 80 -30.45 31.04 -1.94
CA TYR A 80 -31.82 31.48 -1.64
C TYR A 80 -32.79 31.35 -2.83
N ARG A 81 -32.28 31.34 -4.07
CA ARG A 81 -33.06 31.08 -5.30
C ARG A 81 -33.49 29.62 -5.44
N GLU A 82 -32.66 28.65 -5.04
CA GLU A 82 -32.97 27.22 -5.13
C GLU A 82 -34.04 26.80 -4.12
N ILE A 83 -34.00 27.39 -2.92
CA ILE A 83 -35.03 27.23 -1.89
C ILE A 83 -36.39 27.69 -2.42
N GLY A 84 -36.43 28.81 -3.17
CA GLY A 84 -37.65 29.30 -3.79
C GLY A 84 -38.28 28.30 -4.77
N HIS A 85 -37.48 27.62 -5.59
CA HIS A 85 -37.98 26.60 -6.52
C HIS A 85 -38.51 25.35 -5.81
N LEU A 86 -37.85 24.92 -4.73
CA LEU A 86 -38.31 23.81 -3.91
C LEU A 86 -39.67 24.09 -3.27
N PHE A 87 -39.83 25.28 -2.65
CA PHE A 87 -41.10 25.66 -2.06
C PHE A 87 -42.22 25.75 -3.09
N ALA A 88 -41.95 26.32 -4.27
CA ALA A 88 -42.94 26.39 -5.35
C ALA A 88 -43.42 25.00 -5.78
N GLY A 89 -42.51 24.03 -5.93
CA GLY A 89 -42.85 22.65 -6.26
C GLY A 89 -43.69 21.97 -5.18
N ILE A 90 -43.32 22.13 -3.91
CA ILE A 90 -44.06 21.60 -2.76
C ILE A 90 -45.48 22.18 -2.72
N LEU A 91 -45.63 23.49 -2.91
CA LEU A 91 -46.92 24.18 -2.92
C LEU A 91 -47.84 23.70 -4.05
N LEU A 92 -47.28 23.42 -5.22
CA LEU A 92 -48.03 22.95 -6.38
C LEU A 92 -48.56 21.53 -6.16
N VAL A 93 -47.71 20.63 -5.65
CA VAL A 93 -48.10 19.23 -5.35
C VAL A 93 -49.20 19.18 -4.30
N THR A 94 -49.09 19.97 -3.23
CA THR A 94 -50.11 19.99 -2.18
C THR A 94 -51.42 20.59 -2.69
N ALA A 95 -51.37 21.68 -3.48
CA ALA A 95 -52.57 22.31 -4.04
C ALA A 95 -53.36 21.38 -4.97
N VAL A 96 -52.68 20.58 -5.81
CA VAL A 96 -53.34 19.59 -6.68
C VAL A 96 -53.93 18.43 -5.86
N GLY A 97 -53.26 18.00 -4.79
CA GLY A 97 -53.77 16.92 -3.93
C GLY A 97 -54.94 17.30 -3.03
N LEU A 98 -55.22 18.60 -2.87
CA LEU A 98 -56.30 19.15 -2.05
C LEU A 98 -57.56 19.51 -2.87
N SER A 99 -57.54 19.31 -4.19
CA SER A 99 -58.65 19.57 -5.11
C SER A 99 -59.27 18.29 -5.67
#